data_AF-A0A5N7CSD2-F1
#
_entry.id   AF-A0A5N7CSD2-F1
#
_cell.length_a   1.000
_cell.length_b   1.000
_cell.length_c   1.000
_cell.angle_alpha   90.00
_cell.angle_beta   90.00
_cell.angle_gamma   90.00
#
_symmetry.space_group_name_H-M   'P 1'
#
loop_
_entity.id
_entity.type
_entity.pdbx_description
1 polymer ?
#
loop_
_entity_poly.entity_id
_entity_poly.type
_entity_poly.pdbx_seq_one_letter_code
_entity_poly.pdbx_strand_id
1 'polypeptide(L)'
;MARQHEAAILPQRGGPLSLGQRPTPEPGPNEVLIEVKAVALSPCNHFQRDYGMPAVPIYPAITGSDAAGVVAKLGSNVTTVPGPGSRVIAYASSFYQNGSPDYGAFQKYTLAPSEAVIPLPDHLSFAQGAVFPLAVLTALTAWTTIGIPLDTRYTPADRQAVLIWGASSSVGTFAVQSAKTLGFTVYATASPKHHDLVKKLGAHAVFDYRASDVVSQVVAAVRKDGVKLPTAHCVVDGALQPTLDILKETKGTAHARVAHSPLLPEGHPTLDNTQITFNLPSMDETARSRHINEVFHGWLKTGLKSGEVIPSPTIQIEGGGLGGLDAALDKLKAGVSGTKIVVPV
;
A
#
# COMPACT_ATOMS: atom_id res chain seq x y z
N MET A 1 5.48 26.93 -27.11
CA MET A 1 4.32 26.05 -26.79
C MET A 1 4.61 25.36 -25.48
N ALA A 2 3.62 25.19 -24.60
CA ALA A 2 3.80 24.41 -23.37
C ALA A 2 4.19 22.97 -23.73
N ARG A 3 5.16 22.39 -22.99
CA ARG A 3 5.57 20.99 -23.19
C ARG A 3 4.37 20.09 -22.97
N GLN A 4 4.11 19.15 -23.87
CA GLN A 4 3.04 18.15 -23.71
C GLN A 4 3.64 16.78 -23.44
N HIS A 5 2.83 15.90 -22.85
CA HIS A 5 3.17 14.51 -22.64
C HIS A 5 1.95 13.61 -22.77
N GLU A 6 2.23 12.32 -22.96
CA GLU A 6 1.22 11.29 -23.12
C GLU A 6 0.67 10.82 -21.76
N ALA A 7 -0.64 10.62 -21.71
CA ALA A 7 -1.37 10.17 -20.53
C ALA A 7 -2.46 9.16 -20.91
N ALA A 8 -2.77 8.24 -19.98
CA ALA A 8 -3.96 7.41 -20.06
C ALA A 8 -5.11 8.15 -19.37
N ILE A 9 -5.97 8.74 -20.18
CA ILE A 9 -7.06 9.62 -19.77
C ILE A 9 -8.33 8.80 -19.58
N LEU A 10 -8.95 8.90 -18.40
CA LEU A 10 -10.28 8.37 -18.13
C LEU A 10 -11.33 9.43 -18.51
N PRO A 11 -12.05 9.30 -19.64
CA PRO A 11 -12.92 10.37 -20.12
C PRO A 11 -14.21 10.51 -19.29
N GLN A 12 -14.68 9.40 -18.72
CA GLN A 12 -15.90 9.33 -17.92
C GLN A 12 -15.86 8.11 -16.99
N ARG A 13 -16.69 8.13 -15.95
CA ARG A 13 -16.87 6.99 -15.04
C ARG A 13 -17.32 5.74 -15.81
N GLY A 14 -16.72 4.60 -15.50
CA GLY A 14 -17.07 3.30 -16.11
C GLY A 14 -16.63 3.13 -17.56
N GLY A 15 -15.96 4.14 -18.14
CA GLY A 15 -15.41 4.09 -19.48
C GLY A 15 -13.98 3.52 -19.52
N PRO A 16 -13.49 3.14 -20.71
CA PRO A 16 -12.10 2.76 -20.89
C PRO A 16 -11.18 3.97 -20.74
N LEU A 17 -9.92 3.69 -20.45
CA LEU A 17 -8.82 4.66 -20.60
C LEU A 17 -8.56 4.92 -22.08
N SER A 18 -8.26 6.17 -22.40
CA SER A 18 -7.91 6.62 -23.74
C SER A 18 -6.54 7.29 -23.71
N LEU A 19 -5.66 6.90 -24.64
CA LEU A 19 -4.35 7.50 -24.74
C LEU A 19 -4.47 8.89 -25.38
N GLY A 20 -3.90 9.91 -24.75
CA GLY A 20 -3.95 11.28 -25.25
C GLY A 20 -2.78 12.13 -24.79
N GLN A 21 -2.65 13.33 -25.35
CA GLN A 21 -1.66 14.32 -24.95
C GLN A 21 -2.27 15.33 -23.99
N ARG A 22 -1.48 15.78 -23.01
CA ARG A 22 -1.86 16.86 -22.09
C ARG A 22 -0.67 17.77 -21.79
N PRO A 23 -0.90 19.03 -21.37
CA PRO A 23 0.17 19.91 -20.91
C PRO A 23 0.94 19.28 -19.75
N THR A 24 2.27 19.44 -19.75
CA THR A 24 3.13 19.04 -18.64
C THR A 24 3.05 20.12 -17.57
N PRO A 25 2.66 19.78 -16.34
CA PRO A 25 2.56 20.76 -15.27
C PRO A 25 3.95 21.21 -14.80
N GLU A 26 4.00 22.39 -14.20
CA GLU A 26 5.16 22.87 -13.46
C GLU A 26 4.96 22.55 -11.98
N PRO A 27 5.98 22.06 -11.25
CA PRO A 27 5.83 21.77 -9.83
C PRO A 27 5.70 23.08 -9.04
N GLY A 28 4.75 23.09 -8.10
CA GLY A 28 4.68 24.08 -7.04
C GLY A 28 5.85 23.95 -6.06
N PRO A 29 5.96 24.87 -5.07
CA PRO A 29 7.14 24.97 -4.20
C PRO A 29 7.52 23.68 -3.47
N ASN A 30 6.54 22.88 -3.04
CA ASN A 30 6.74 21.66 -2.24
C ASN A 30 6.61 20.37 -3.06
N GLU A 31 6.67 20.47 -4.40
CA GLU A 31 6.31 19.38 -5.30
C GLU A 31 7.48 18.92 -6.15
N VAL A 32 7.37 17.70 -6.64
CA VAL A 32 8.33 17.10 -7.54
C VAL A 32 7.61 16.72 -8.82
N LEU A 33 8.14 17.17 -9.95
CA LEU A 33 7.74 16.68 -11.27
C LEU A 33 8.56 15.43 -11.59
N ILE A 34 7.88 14.32 -11.84
CA ILE A 34 8.49 13.01 -12.03
C ILE A 34 8.22 12.54 -13.46
N GLU A 35 9.27 12.17 -14.17
CA GLU A 35 9.18 11.38 -15.40
C GLU A 35 8.95 9.91 -15.01
N VAL A 36 7.73 9.44 -15.21
CA VAL A 36 7.29 8.10 -14.80
C VAL A 36 7.95 7.04 -15.69
N LYS A 37 8.49 5.99 -15.08
CA LYS A 37 9.13 4.85 -15.75
C LYS A 37 8.43 3.52 -15.49
N ALA A 38 7.71 3.43 -14.38
CA ALA A 38 6.85 2.29 -14.08
C ALA A 38 5.73 2.73 -13.14
N VAL A 39 4.56 2.14 -13.34
CA VAL A 39 3.41 2.26 -12.43
C VAL A 39 3.00 0.89 -11.92
N ALA A 40 2.58 0.80 -10.66
CA ALA A 40 1.99 -0.41 -10.12
C ALA A 40 0.47 -0.27 -9.98
N LEU A 41 -0.23 -1.40 -10.11
CA LEU A 41 -1.68 -1.43 -10.04
C LEU A 41 -2.17 -1.93 -8.68
N SER A 42 -3.16 -1.24 -8.14
CA SER A 42 -3.84 -1.52 -6.89
C SER A 42 -5.35 -1.66 -7.15
N PRO A 43 -6.11 -2.44 -6.36
CA PRO A 43 -7.55 -2.62 -6.58
C PRO A 43 -8.32 -1.29 -6.72
N CYS A 44 -7.92 -0.27 -5.96
CA CYS A 44 -8.49 1.08 -6.08
C CYS A 44 -8.41 1.68 -7.49
N ASN A 45 -7.45 1.29 -8.34
CA ASN A 45 -7.34 1.84 -9.68
C ASN A 45 -8.46 1.36 -10.60
N HIS A 46 -8.83 0.06 -10.55
CA HIS A 46 -9.97 -0.41 -11.34
C HIS A 46 -11.29 0.02 -10.69
N PHE A 47 -11.34 0.21 -9.36
CA PHE A 47 -12.50 0.85 -8.72
C PHE A 47 -12.68 2.31 -9.16
N GLN A 48 -11.60 3.08 -9.31
CA GLN A 48 -11.64 4.45 -9.81
C GLN A 48 -12.13 4.49 -11.26
N ARG A 49 -11.61 3.60 -12.11
CA ARG A 49 -12.04 3.46 -13.50
C ARG A 49 -13.52 3.05 -13.61
N ASP A 50 -13.89 1.95 -12.96
CA ASP A 50 -15.18 1.29 -13.16
C ASP A 50 -16.32 1.99 -12.38
N TYR A 51 -16.05 2.45 -11.16
CA TYR A 51 -17.06 2.93 -10.21
C TYR A 51 -16.85 4.39 -9.76
N GLY A 52 -15.70 4.98 -10.04
CA GLY A 52 -15.32 6.31 -9.53
C GLY A 52 -15.03 6.29 -8.02
N MET A 53 -14.52 5.17 -7.49
CA MET A 53 -14.21 4.98 -6.07
C MET A 53 -12.74 4.58 -5.83
N PRO A 54 -12.01 5.17 -4.84
CA PRO A 54 -12.34 6.40 -4.11
C PRO A 54 -12.68 7.56 -5.05
N ALA A 55 -13.34 8.59 -4.52
CA ALA A 55 -13.99 9.62 -5.33
C ALA A 55 -13.10 10.16 -6.47
N VAL A 56 -13.64 10.11 -7.70
CA VAL A 56 -13.11 10.77 -8.89
C VAL A 56 -14.07 11.91 -9.27
N PRO A 57 -13.86 13.13 -8.75
CA PRO A 57 -14.84 14.22 -8.85
C PRO A 57 -14.80 14.95 -10.19
N ILE A 58 -13.70 14.85 -10.95
CA ILE A 58 -13.45 15.61 -12.18
C ILE A 58 -13.16 14.63 -13.32
N TYR A 59 -13.75 14.88 -14.48
CA TYR A 59 -13.46 14.19 -15.74
C TYR A 59 -13.22 15.23 -16.86
N PRO A 60 -12.35 14.96 -17.85
CA PRO A 60 -11.48 13.78 -17.97
C PRO A 60 -10.44 13.71 -16.83
N ALA A 61 -10.19 12.50 -16.33
CA ALA A 61 -9.32 12.26 -15.16
C ALA A 61 -8.03 11.55 -15.55
N ILE A 62 -6.97 11.76 -14.76
CA ILE A 62 -5.81 10.86 -14.71
C ILE A 62 -5.83 10.15 -13.35
N THR A 63 -5.86 8.82 -13.37
CA THR A 63 -5.89 7.97 -12.17
C THR A 63 -4.51 7.32 -11.94
N GLY A 64 -4.44 6.36 -11.01
CA GLY A 64 -3.19 5.76 -10.57
C GLY A 64 -2.52 6.53 -9.45
N SER A 65 -1.74 5.83 -8.63
CA SER A 65 -1.05 6.41 -7.46
C SER A 65 0.40 6.01 -7.32
N ASP A 66 0.75 4.81 -7.79
CA ASP A 66 2.03 4.18 -7.48
C ASP A 66 2.98 4.37 -8.65
N ALA A 67 4.04 5.17 -8.45
CA ALA A 67 5.02 5.45 -9.50
C ALA A 67 6.45 5.23 -9.01
N ALA A 68 7.30 4.83 -9.94
CA ALA A 68 8.74 5.03 -9.85
C ALA A 68 9.25 5.64 -11.14
N GLY A 69 10.23 6.52 -11.02
CA GLY A 69 10.66 7.33 -12.15
C GLY A 69 11.89 8.18 -11.85
N VAL A 70 12.07 9.21 -12.67
CA VAL A 70 13.20 10.12 -12.60
C VAL A 70 12.70 11.52 -12.26
N VAL A 71 13.39 12.22 -11.36
CA VAL A 71 13.09 13.63 -11.06
C VAL A 71 13.34 14.46 -12.32
N ALA A 72 12.29 15.08 -12.85
CA ALA A 72 12.39 16.01 -13.97
C ALA A 72 12.64 17.43 -13.49
N LYS A 73 11.95 17.85 -12.42
CA LYS A 73 12.07 19.17 -11.82
C LYS A 73 11.64 19.16 -10.35
N LEU A 74 12.26 20.02 -9.55
CA LEU A 74 11.91 20.25 -8.15
C LEU A 74 11.24 21.61 -7.97
N GLY A 75 10.28 21.66 -7.06
CA GLY A 75 9.80 22.91 -6.45
C GLY A 75 10.89 23.59 -5.63
N SER A 76 10.75 24.91 -5.44
CA SER A 76 11.76 25.75 -4.79
C SER A 76 12.06 25.38 -3.33
N ASN A 77 11.15 24.73 -2.63
CA ASN A 77 11.28 24.39 -1.22
C ASN A 77 11.69 22.92 -1.00
N VAL A 78 11.82 22.13 -2.06
CA VAL A 78 12.12 20.71 -1.95
C VAL A 78 13.61 20.50 -1.67
N THR A 79 13.92 20.01 -0.46
CA THR A 79 15.30 19.73 -0.01
C THR A 79 15.53 18.26 0.33
N THR A 80 14.47 17.47 0.47
CA THR A 80 14.50 16.06 0.92
C THR A 80 14.67 15.06 -0.21
N VAL A 81 14.46 15.51 -1.45
CA VAL A 81 14.51 14.70 -2.68
C VAL A 81 15.76 15.11 -3.47
N PRO A 82 16.56 14.16 -3.97
CA PRO A 82 17.68 14.46 -4.84
C PRO A 82 17.24 15.21 -6.11
N GLY A 83 18.16 16.00 -6.69
CA GLY A 83 17.89 16.87 -7.83
C GLY A 83 17.49 16.14 -9.12
N PRO A 84 17.22 16.91 -10.20
CA PRO A 84 16.89 16.37 -11.52
C PRO A 84 17.83 15.25 -11.99
N GLY A 85 17.28 14.23 -12.65
CA GLY A 85 18.01 13.03 -13.09
C GLY A 85 18.04 11.90 -12.06
N SER A 86 17.63 12.16 -10.81
CA SER A 86 17.66 11.15 -9.75
C SER A 86 16.49 10.16 -9.82
N ARG A 87 16.75 8.90 -9.49
CA ARG A 87 15.75 7.83 -9.42
C ARG A 87 14.92 7.96 -8.15
N VAL A 88 13.60 7.88 -8.26
CA VAL A 88 12.68 8.05 -7.11
C VAL A 88 11.52 7.05 -7.12
N ILE A 89 11.02 6.79 -5.93
CA ILE A 89 9.72 6.17 -5.63
C ILE A 89 8.77 7.31 -5.26
N ALA A 90 7.54 7.27 -5.75
CA ALA A 90 6.56 8.32 -5.46
C ALA A 90 5.13 7.80 -5.32
N TYR A 91 4.43 8.34 -4.33
CA TYR A 91 2.98 8.27 -4.24
C TYR A 91 2.37 9.52 -4.87
N ALA A 92 1.99 9.41 -6.14
CA ALA A 92 1.38 10.46 -6.93
C ALA A 92 -0.12 10.18 -7.09
N SER A 93 -0.90 10.53 -6.06
CA SER A 93 -2.35 10.27 -6.01
C SER A 93 -3.17 11.53 -6.20
N SER A 94 -4.08 11.52 -7.18
CA SER A 94 -5.02 12.61 -7.44
C SER A 94 -6.15 12.68 -6.41
N PHE A 95 -6.35 11.63 -5.60
CA PHE A 95 -7.42 11.54 -4.62
C PHE A 95 -7.34 12.65 -3.57
N TYR A 96 -6.14 12.90 -3.01
CA TYR A 96 -5.92 13.96 -2.02
C TYR A 96 -5.71 15.34 -2.65
N GLN A 97 -5.77 15.44 -3.99
CA GLN A 97 -5.56 16.66 -4.76
C GLN A 97 -6.83 17.07 -5.51
N ASN A 98 -7.99 16.79 -4.91
CA ASN A 98 -9.31 17.11 -5.43
C ASN A 98 -9.56 16.59 -6.86
N GLY A 99 -8.95 15.46 -7.24
CA GLY A 99 -9.07 14.88 -8.57
C GLY A 99 -8.28 15.61 -9.65
N SER A 100 -7.32 16.48 -9.29
CA SER A 100 -6.49 17.18 -10.27
C SER A 100 -5.73 16.16 -11.16
N PRO A 101 -5.81 16.31 -12.50
CA PRO A 101 -5.15 15.40 -13.43
C PRO A 101 -3.62 15.50 -13.41
N ASP A 102 -3.05 16.50 -12.72
CA ASP A 102 -1.59 16.65 -12.58
C ASP A 102 -0.96 15.65 -11.60
N TYR A 103 -1.75 14.98 -10.75
CA TYR A 103 -1.26 14.14 -9.64
C TYR A 103 -1.68 12.67 -9.75
N GLY A 104 -2.10 12.19 -10.93
CA GLY A 104 -2.36 10.77 -11.17
C GLY A 104 -1.18 10.08 -11.84
N ALA A 105 -0.78 8.89 -11.39
CA ALA A 105 0.42 8.23 -11.90
C ALA A 105 0.31 7.72 -13.36
N PHE A 106 -0.88 7.56 -13.93
CA PHE A 106 -1.09 7.00 -15.28
C PHE A 106 -0.81 8.00 -16.41
N GLN A 107 0.38 8.60 -16.38
CA GLN A 107 0.88 9.57 -17.35
C GLN A 107 2.41 9.63 -17.34
N LYS A 108 3.02 10.15 -18.41
CA LYS A 108 4.49 10.25 -18.51
C LYS A 108 5.12 11.24 -17.53
N TYR A 109 4.41 12.30 -17.15
CA TYR A 109 4.88 13.28 -16.17
C TYR A 109 3.80 13.56 -15.13
N THR A 110 4.09 13.29 -13.86
CA THR A 110 3.15 13.53 -12.76
C THR A 110 3.80 14.38 -11.68
N LEU A 111 2.98 15.19 -11.01
CA LEU A 111 3.35 15.84 -9.76
C LEU A 111 3.15 14.89 -8.58
N ALA A 112 4.04 15.01 -7.59
CA ALA A 112 3.89 14.40 -6.29
C ALA A 112 4.36 15.38 -5.20
N PRO A 113 3.64 15.47 -4.06
CA PRO A 113 4.14 16.18 -2.89
C PRO A 113 5.46 15.58 -2.41
N SER A 114 6.44 16.42 -2.08
CA SER A 114 7.80 15.97 -1.74
C SER A 114 7.88 15.07 -0.50
N GLU A 115 6.92 15.14 0.42
CA GLU A 115 6.81 14.21 1.56
C GLU A 115 6.53 12.77 1.13
N ALA A 116 6.00 12.57 -0.08
CA ALA A 116 5.61 11.28 -0.64
C ALA A 116 6.60 10.77 -1.70
N VAL A 117 7.79 11.37 -1.77
CA VAL A 117 8.84 11.06 -2.76
C VAL A 117 10.15 10.76 -2.05
N ILE A 118 10.76 9.61 -2.36
CA ILE A 118 12.05 9.20 -1.81
C ILE A 118 12.99 8.66 -2.88
N PRO A 119 14.31 8.68 -2.66
CA PRO A 119 15.26 8.05 -3.57
C PRO A 119 14.97 6.56 -3.76
N LEU A 120 15.03 6.09 -5.00
CA LEU A 120 15.04 4.68 -5.34
C LEU A 120 16.50 4.20 -5.35
N PRO A 121 16.90 3.24 -4.51
CA PRO A 121 18.25 2.67 -4.53
C PRO A 121 18.64 2.13 -5.92
N ASP A 122 19.90 2.32 -6.33
CA ASP A 122 20.36 1.98 -7.69
C ASP A 122 20.22 0.49 -8.04
N HIS A 123 20.32 -0.39 -7.04
CA HIS A 123 20.18 -1.84 -7.22
C HIS A 123 18.72 -2.30 -7.43
N LEU A 124 17.73 -1.40 -7.24
CA LEU A 124 16.32 -1.67 -7.49
C LEU A 124 15.89 -1.07 -8.81
N SER A 125 15.23 -1.87 -9.64
CA SER A 125 14.55 -1.41 -10.87
C SER A 125 13.39 -0.47 -10.57
N PHE A 126 12.96 0.32 -11.57
CA PHE A 126 11.74 1.13 -11.45
C PHE A 126 10.50 0.27 -11.19
N ALA A 127 10.42 -0.92 -11.82
CA ALA A 127 9.32 -1.84 -11.56
C ALA A 127 9.27 -2.29 -10.09
N GLN A 128 10.43 -2.54 -9.46
CA GLN A 128 10.51 -2.79 -8.02
C GLN A 128 10.18 -1.56 -7.20
N GLY A 129 10.61 -0.37 -7.60
CA GLY A 129 10.26 0.88 -6.92
C GLY A 129 8.74 1.16 -6.91
N ALA A 130 8.05 0.84 -8.00
CA ALA A 130 6.64 1.13 -8.16
C ALA A 130 5.74 0.30 -7.23
N VAL A 131 6.20 -0.82 -6.66
CA VAL A 131 5.34 -1.67 -5.81
C VAL A 131 5.11 -1.11 -4.39
N PHE A 132 5.95 -0.18 -3.95
CA PHE A 132 5.95 0.32 -2.58
C PHE A 132 4.83 1.32 -2.25
N PRO A 133 4.57 2.39 -3.04
CA PRO A 133 3.93 3.62 -2.53
C PRO A 133 2.62 3.42 -1.76
N LEU A 134 1.52 3.03 -2.42
CA LEU A 134 0.24 2.80 -1.74
C LEU A 134 0.32 1.63 -0.77
N ALA A 135 0.97 0.54 -1.14
CA ALA A 135 0.98 -0.68 -0.33
C ALA A 135 1.66 -0.48 1.04
N VAL A 136 2.78 0.25 1.06
CA VAL A 136 3.48 0.66 2.26
C VAL A 136 2.67 1.69 3.05
N LEU A 137 2.10 2.70 2.38
CA LEU A 137 1.26 3.70 3.06
C LEU A 137 0.08 3.03 3.77
N THR A 138 -0.65 2.15 3.10
CA THR A 138 -1.77 1.41 3.69
C THR A 138 -1.31 0.52 4.85
N ALA A 139 -0.20 -0.21 4.68
CA ALA A 139 0.31 -1.08 5.74
C ALA A 139 0.70 -0.29 7.00
N LEU A 140 1.36 0.86 6.86
CA LEU A 140 1.78 1.66 8.01
C LEU A 140 0.65 2.49 8.61
N THR A 141 -0.31 2.96 7.80
CA THR A 141 -1.53 3.59 8.30
C THR A 141 -2.34 2.64 9.18
N ALA A 142 -2.31 1.33 8.90
CA ALA A 142 -2.99 0.35 9.73
C ALA A 142 -2.55 0.43 11.19
N TRP A 143 -1.25 0.60 11.45
CA TRP A 143 -0.69 0.74 12.81
C TRP A 143 -1.16 2.01 13.51
N THR A 144 -1.02 3.16 12.87
CA THR A 144 -1.40 4.44 13.49
C THR A 144 -2.91 4.56 13.69
N THR A 145 -3.70 3.97 12.80
CA THR A 145 -5.17 3.89 12.91
C THR A 145 -5.61 3.15 14.17
N ILE A 146 -4.88 2.12 14.57
CA ILE A 146 -5.13 1.38 15.82
C ILE A 146 -4.26 1.87 16.99
N GLY A 147 -3.69 3.06 16.89
CA GLY A 147 -2.95 3.70 17.98
C GLY A 147 -1.61 3.01 18.29
N ILE A 148 -0.92 2.51 17.28
CA ILE A 148 0.43 1.95 17.39
C ILE A 148 1.40 2.88 16.65
N PRO A 149 2.22 3.65 17.38
CA PRO A 149 3.23 4.52 16.79
C PRO A 149 4.25 3.76 15.95
N LEU A 150 4.74 4.35 14.86
CA LEU A 150 5.69 3.72 13.92
C LEU A 150 7.11 3.58 14.52
N ASP A 151 7.41 4.29 15.60
CA ASP A 151 8.63 4.16 16.39
C ASP A 151 8.53 3.12 17.51
N THR A 152 7.38 2.41 17.63
CA THR A 152 7.23 1.30 18.59
C THR A 152 8.29 0.23 18.35
N ARG A 153 8.91 -0.27 19.42
CA ARG A 153 9.89 -1.37 19.39
C ARG A 153 9.58 -2.37 20.50
N TYR A 154 8.66 -3.29 20.23
CA TYR A 154 8.43 -4.41 21.14
C TYR A 154 9.66 -5.32 21.21
N THR A 155 9.91 -5.83 22.40
CA THR A 155 10.93 -6.83 22.68
C THR A 155 10.29 -8.19 22.91
N PRO A 156 11.05 -9.30 22.84
CA PRO A 156 10.52 -10.62 23.20
C PRO A 156 9.90 -10.67 24.61
N ALA A 157 10.36 -9.84 25.55
CA ALA A 157 9.82 -9.76 26.90
C ALA A 157 8.38 -9.20 26.94
N ASP A 158 8.01 -8.36 25.98
CA ASP A 158 6.65 -7.79 25.89
C ASP A 158 5.61 -8.81 25.42
N ARG A 159 6.09 -9.88 24.75
CA ARG A 159 5.29 -10.99 24.21
C ARG A 159 4.15 -10.51 23.32
N GLN A 160 4.34 -9.44 22.56
CA GLN A 160 3.32 -8.89 21.68
C GLN A 160 3.30 -9.63 20.34
N ALA A 161 2.11 -10.07 19.93
CA ALA A 161 1.86 -10.69 18.66
C ALA A 161 0.81 -9.92 17.86
N VAL A 162 0.85 -10.12 16.54
CA VAL A 162 -0.15 -9.60 15.60
C VAL A 162 -0.56 -10.67 14.60
N LEU A 163 -1.84 -10.67 14.22
CA LEU A 163 -2.37 -11.48 13.13
C LEU A 163 -2.48 -10.63 11.86
N ILE A 164 -1.79 -11.04 10.79
CA ILE A 164 -1.93 -10.45 9.46
C ILE A 164 -2.74 -11.40 8.57
N TRP A 165 -3.99 -11.08 8.30
CA TRP A 165 -4.84 -11.89 7.43
C TRP A 165 -4.72 -11.45 5.97
N GLY A 166 -4.32 -12.36 5.07
CA GLY A 166 -4.06 -12.04 3.66
C GLY A 166 -2.63 -11.54 3.40
N ALA A 167 -1.65 -12.13 4.09
CA ALA A 167 -0.26 -11.68 4.14
C ALA A 167 0.50 -11.76 2.81
N SER A 168 0.03 -12.55 1.83
CA SER A 168 0.64 -12.61 0.49
C SER A 168 0.16 -11.51 -0.47
N SER A 169 -0.76 -10.65 -0.04
CA SER A 169 -1.21 -9.49 -0.84
C SER A 169 -0.15 -8.37 -0.83
N SER A 170 -0.28 -7.38 -1.72
CA SER A 170 0.64 -6.23 -1.77
C SER A 170 0.76 -5.49 -0.45
N VAL A 171 -0.36 -5.16 0.18
CA VAL A 171 -0.36 -4.52 1.51
C VAL A 171 0.11 -5.51 2.57
N GLY A 172 -0.28 -6.79 2.47
CA GLY A 172 0.03 -7.82 3.46
C GLY A 172 1.52 -8.08 3.60
N THR A 173 2.28 -8.08 2.50
CA THR A 173 3.73 -8.29 2.56
C THR A 173 4.46 -7.15 3.26
N PHE A 174 3.98 -5.91 3.14
CA PHE A 174 4.50 -4.77 3.89
C PHE A 174 3.95 -4.68 5.32
N ALA A 175 2.75 -5.20 5.58
CA ALA A 175 2.23 -5.36 6.94
C ALA A 175 3.08 -6.36 7.74
N VAL A 176 3.49 -7.48 7.13
CA VAL A 176 4.42 -8.45 7.76
C VAL A 176 5.78 -7.82 8.03
N GLN A 177 6.37 -7.15 7.04
CA GLN A 177 7.69 -6.51 7.20
C GLN A 177 7.64 -5.42 8.28
N SER A 178 6.64 -4.53 8.26
CA SER A 178 6.50 -3.48 9.25
C SER A 178 6.20 -4.05 10.65
N ALA A 179 5.35 -5.06 10.78
CA ALA A 179 5.11 -5.73 12.06
C ALA A 179 6.40 -6.30 12.66
N LYS A 180 7.26 -6.92 11.83
CA LYS A 180 8.58 -7.41 12.25
C LYS A 180 9.46 -6.26 12.77
N THR A 181 9.52 -5.14 12.04
CA THR A 181 10.32 -3.96 12.46
C THR A 181 9.81 -3.31 13.75
N LEU A 182 8.51 -3.43 14.04
CA LEU A 182 7.90 -2.98 15.29
C LEU A 182 8.11 -3.96 16.45
N GLY A 183 8.71 -5.13 16.18
CA GLY A 183 9.05 -6.14 17.20
C GLY A 183 7.94 -7.15 17.52
N PHE A 184 6.90 -7.24 16.68
CA PHE A 184 5.84 -8.22 16.89
C PHE A 184 6.30 -9.65 16.59
N THR A 185 5.71 -10.62 17.30
CA THR A 185 5.59 -12.00 16.81
C THR A 185 4.46 -12.06 15.78
N VAL A 186 4.78 -12.33 14.52
CA VAL A 186 3.83 -12.19 13.40
C VAL A 186 3.20 -13.54 13.03
N TYR A 187 1.90 -13.71 13.30
CA TYR A 187 1.11 -14.80 12.76
C TYR A 187 0.43 -14.30 11.48
N ALA A 188 0.44 -15.11 10.43
CA ALA A 188 -0.03 -14.69 9.13
C ALA A 188 -0.91 -15.75 8.46
N THR A 189 -1.82 -15.33 7.59
CA THR A 189 -2.56 -16.25 6.73
C THR A 189 -2.25 -15.98 5.26
N ALA A 190 -2.02 -17.04 4.49
CA ALA A 190 -1.77 -16.99 3.05
C ALA A 190 -2.02 -18.36 2.41
N SER A 191 -2.15 -18.42 1.08
CA SER A 191 -2.18 -19.73 0.39
C SER A 191 -0.84 -20.45 0.56
N PRO A 192 -0.80 -21.79 0.67
CA PRO A 192 0.43 -22.56 0.95
C PRO A 192 1.61 -22.22 0.06
N LYS A 193 1.37 -22.03 -1.24
CA LYS A 193 2.40 -21.65 -2.22
C LYS A 193 3.14 -20.33 -1.93
N HIS A 194 2.60 -19.49 -1.04
CA HIS A 194 3.18 -18.20 -0.65
C HIS A 194 3.79 -18.21 0.76
N HIS A 195 3.73 -19.33 1.49
CA HIS A 195 4.20 -19.41 2.88
C HIS A 195 5.68 -19.09 3.01
N ASP A 196 6.52 -19.59 2.10
CA ASP A 196 7.97 -19.35 2.15
C ASP A 196 8.32 -17.87 1.96
N LEU A 197 7.64 -17.19 1.04
CA LEU A 197 7.78 -15.74 0.86
C LEU A 197 7.38 -15.01 2.15
N VAL A 198 6.21 -15.32 2.71
CA VAL A 198 5.68 -14.65 3.90
C VAL A 198 6.58 -14.88 5.13
N LYS A 199 7.14 -16.07 5.30
CA LYS A 199 8.16 -16.36 6.33
C LYS A 199 9.43 -15.56 6.11
N LYS A 200 9.96 -15.53 4.88
CA LYS A 200 11.15 -14.73 4.53
C LYS A 200 10.98 -13.24 4.85
N LEU A 201 9.76 -12.72 4.70
CA LEU A 201 9.42 -11.33 5.01
C LEU A 201 9.32 -11.03 6.51
N GLY A 202 9.21 -12.05 7.37
CA GLY A 202 9.18 -11.85 8.82
C GLY A 202 8.08 -12.57 9.59
N ALA A 203 7.21 -13.34 8.92
CA ALA A 203 6.20 -14.09 9.64
C ALA A 203 6.83 -15.18 10.50
N HIS A 204 6.41 -15.25 11.76
CA HIS A 204 6.76 -16.31 12.69
C HIS A 204 6.09 -17.63 12.31
N ALA A 205 4.79 -17.58 11.99
CA ALA A 205 4.00 -18.71 11.53
C ALA A 205 3.03 -18.27 10.42
N VAL A 206 2.80 -19.15 9.45
CA VAL A 206 1.90 -18.90 8.32
C VAL A 206 0.94 -20.07 8.17
N PHE A 207 -0.35 -19.77 8.04
CA PHE A 207 -1.43 -20.75 7.98
C PHE A 207 -2.18 -20.64 6.66
N ASP A 208 -2.68 -21.77 6.16
CA ASP A 208 -3.60 -21.75 5.02
C ASP A 208 -4.95 -21.20 5.46
N TYR A 209 -5.32 -20.04 4.94
CA TYR A 209 -6.60 -19.40 5.24
C TYR A 209 -7.82 -20.21 4.76
N ARG A 210 -7.61 -21.19 3.87
CA ARG A 210 -8.67 -22.08 3.38
C ARG A 210 -8.86 -23.33 4.23
N ALA A 211 -7.95 -23.62 5.16
CA ALA A 211 -8.10 -24.78 6.03
C ALA A 211 -9.34 -24.60 6.92
N SER A 212 -10.20 -25.61 6.98
CA SER A 212 -11.46 -25.55 7.75
C SER A 212 -11.23 -25.34 9.25
N ASP A 213 -10.04 -25.69 9.73
CA ASP A 213 -9.59 -25.61 11.12
C ASP A 213 -8.57 -24.47 11.34
N VAL A 214 -8.38 -23.55 10.38
CA VAL A 214 -7.36 -22.48 10.44
C VAL A 214 -7.43 -21.66 11.74
N VAL A 215 -8.64 -21.33 12.20
CA VAL A 215 -8.85 -20.61 13.47
C VAL A 215 -8.22 -21.37 14.63
N SER A 216 -8.52 -22.68 14.74
CA SER A 216 -7.98 -23.52 15.81
C SER A 216 -6.47 -23.70 15.71
N GLN A 217 -5.91 -23.77 14.49
CA GLN A 217 -4.46 -23.86 14.28
C GLN A 217 -3.74 -22.60 14.79
N VAL A 218 -4.26 -21.41 14.45
CA VAL A 218 -3.68 -20.13 14.91
C VAL A 218 -3.78 -20.03 16.44
N VAL A 219 -4.95 -20.34 17.01
CA VAL A 219 -5.16 -20.32 18.47
C VAL A 219 -4.20 -21.26 19.19
N ALA A 220 -4.02 -22.49 18.68
CA ALA A 220 -3.11 -23.46 19.25
C ALA A 220 -1.65 -22.99 19.21
N ALA A 221 -1.22 -22.37 18.11
CA ALA A 221 0.13 -21.81 17.99
C ALA A 221 0.34 -20.66 18.98
N VAL A 222 -0.58 -19.69 19.03
CA VAL A 222 -0.51 -18.55 19.96
C VAL A 222 -0.43 -19.00 21.41
N ARG A 223 -1.25 -20.01 21.80
CA ARG A 223 -1.25 -20.57 23.16
C ARG A 223 0.07 -21.30 23.47
N LYS A 224 0.58 -22.07 22.52
CA LYS A 224 1.86 -22.80 22.65
C LYS A 224 3.03 -21.82 22.86
N ASP A 225 3.07 -20.73 22.11
CA ASP A 225 4.13 -19.73 22.21
C ASP A 225 3.91 -18.78 23.40
N GLY A 226 2.70 -18.77 23.96
CA GLY A 226 2.30 -17.98 25.11
C GLY A 226 2.35 -16.48 24.85
N VAL A 227 2.14 -16.03 23.62
CA VAL A 227 2.17 -14.60 23.28
C VAL A 227 0.80 -13.96 23.46
N LYS A 228 0.77 -12.64 23.58
CA LYS A 228 -0.45 -11.82 23.64
C LYS A 228 -0.82 -11.41 22.22
N LEU A 229 -2.00 -11.83 21.76
CA LEU A 229 -2.53 -11.47 20.43
C LEU A 229 -3.80 -10.60 20.55
N PRO A 230 -3.69 -9.31 20.94
CA PRO A 230 -4.82 -8.38 20.93
C PRO A 230 -4.95 -7.62 19.61
N THR A 231 -4.02 -7.79 18.66
CA THR A 231 -3.91 -6.93 17.48
C THR A 231 -4.02 -7.75 16.20
N ALA A 232 -4.75 -7.22 15.22
CA ALA A 232 -4.84 -7.82 13.88
C ALA A 232 -4.92 -6.77 12.78
N HIS A 233 -4.50 -7.17 11.57
CA HIS A 233 -4.67 -6.42 10.34
C HIS A 233 -5.34 -7.32 9.29
N CYS A 234 -6.59 -6.99 8.96
CA CYS A 234 -7.36 -7.60 7.90
C CYS A 234 -7.08 -6.88 6.58
N VAL A 235 -6.35 -7.55 5.68
CA VAL A 235 -5.86 -6.93 4.44
C VAL A 235 -6.73 -7.25 3.22
N VAL A 236 -7.59 -8.26 3.33
CA VAL A 236 -8.44 -8.78 2.25
C VAL A 236 -9.87 -8.97 2.74
N ASP A 237 -10.82 -9.01 1.82
CA ASP A 237 -12.22 -9.29 2.13
C ASP A 237 -12.41 -10.68 2.75
N GLY A 238 -13.46 -10.83 3.57
CA GLY A 238 -13.77 -12.07 4.28
C GLY A 238 -12.83 -12.42 5.44
N ALA A 239 -11.84 -11.57 5.73
CA ALA A 239 -10.88 -11.79 6.81
C ALA A 239 -11.43 -11.52 8.22
N LEU A 240 -12.46 -10.67 8.34
CA LEU A 240 -12.86 -10.10 9.62
C LEU A 240 -13.43 -11.16 10.58
N GLN A 241 -14.43 -11.94 10.15
CA GLN A 241 -15.06 -12.95 11.02
C GLN A 241 -14.03 -13.94 11.62
N PRO A 242 -13.21 -14.66 10.83
CA PRO A 242 -12.28 -15.62 11.41
C PRO A 242 -11.17 -14.93 12.22
N THR A 243 -10.84 -13.66 11.93
CA THR A 243 -9.95 -12.86 12.78
C THR A 243 -10.57 -12.62 14.16
N LEU A 244 -11.86 -12.26 14.22
CA LEU A 244 -12.58 -12.09 15.49
C LEU A 244 -12.71 -13.41 16.27
N ASP A 245 -12.92 -14.53 15.57
CA ASP A 245 -12.99 -15.85 16.21
C ASP A 245 -11.65 -16.23 16.86
N ILE A 246 -10.52 -15.92 16.22
CA ILE A 246 -9.18 -16.09 16.82
C ILE A 246 -9.03 -15.16 18.03
N LEU A 247 -9.34 -13.87 17.87
CA LEU A 247 -9.16 -12.88 18.94
C LEU A 247 -10.00 -13.21 20.17
N LYS A 248 -11.22 -13.72 19.99
CA LYS A 248 -12.09 -14.19 21.08
C LYS A 248 -11.38 -15.21 21.98
N GLU A 249 -10.57 -16.08 21.38
CA GLU A 249 -9.86 -17.17 22.07
C GLU A 249 -8.46 -16.79 22.58
N THR A 250 -7.87 -15.70 22.07
CA THR A 250 -6.46 -15.34 22.32
C THR A 250 -6.24 -14.01 23.03
N LYS A 251 -7.18 -13.05 22.96
CA LYS A 251 -6.95 -11.70 23.50
C LYS A 251 -7.05 -11.63 25.02
N GLY A 252 -7.66 -12.62 25.67
CA GLY A 252 -7.96 -12.60 27.10
C GLY A 252 -8.82 -11.39 27.47
N THR A 253 -8.38 -10.62 28.48
CA THR A 253 -9.07 -9.40 28.93
C THR A 253 -8.65 -8.13 28.19
N ALA A 254 -7.67 -8.22 27.27
CA ALA A 254 -7.15 -7.06 26.57
C ALA A 254 -8.22 -6.44 25.65
N HIS A 255 -8.17 -5.11 25.52
CA HIS A 255 -8.88 -4.41 24.47
C HIS A 255 -8.22 -4.73 23.12
N ALA A 256 -8.93 -5.47 22.27
CA ALA A 256 -8.40 -5.86 20.97
C ALA A 256 -8.56 -4.74 19.94
N ARG A 257 -7.65 -4.67 18.98
CA ARG A 257 -7.62 -3.62 17.95
C ARG A 257 -7.37 -4.23 16.58
N VAL A 258 -8.28 -3.99 15.65
CA VAL A 258 -8.27 -4.55 14.29
C VAL A 258 -8.26 -3.42 13.28
N ALA A 259 -7.17 -3.32 12.50
CA ALA A 259 -7.14 -2.51 11.30
C ALA A 259 -7.75 -3.30 10.14
N HIS A 260 -8.61 -2.66 9.34
CA HIS A 260 -9.26 -3.29 8.19
C HIS A 260 -9.03 -2.44 6.94
N SER A 261 -8.35 -3.00 5.94
CA SER A 261 -7.99 -2.26 4.71
C SER A 261 -9.06 -2.28 3.62
N PRO A 262 -9.85 -3.35 3.44
CA PRO A 262 -11.06 -3.25 2.64
C PRO A 262 -12.09 -2.37 3.34
N LEU A 263 -13.02 -1.77 2.59
CA LEU A 263 -14.10 -1.01 3.19
C LEU A 263 -14.95 -1.94 4.08
N LEU A 264 -15.23 -1.51 5.32
CA LEU A 264 -16.05 -2.30 6.22
C LEU A 264 -17.50 -2.33 5.70
N PRO A 265 -18.10 -3.52 5.53
CA PRO A 265 -19.49 -3.62 5.12
C PRO A 265 -20.41 -3.11 6.25
N GLU A 266 -21.57 -2.61 5.87
CA GLU A 266 -22.63 -2.30 6.83
C GLU A 266 -23.02 -3.58 7.60
N GLY A 267 -23.16 -3.48 8.92
CA GLY A 267 -23.47 -4.63 9.76
C GLY A 267 -22.35 -5.67 9.87
N HIS A 268 -21.09 -5.29 9.61
CA HIS A 268 -19.95 -6.18 9.80
C HIS A 268 -19.93 -6.82 11.21
N PRO A 269 -19.40 -8.04 11.35
CA PRO A 269 -19.34 -8.69 12.66
C PRO A 269 -18.50 -7.88 13.66
N THR A 270 -18.85 -8.02 14.94
CA THR A 270 -18.21 -7.35 16.06
C THR A 270 -17.84 -8.36 17.14
N LEU A 271 -16.99 -7.93 18.07
CA LEU A 271 -16.58 -8.71 19.24
C LEU A 271 -16.46 -7.75 20.42
N ASP A 272 -17.06 -8.10 21.57
CA ASP A 272 -17.02 -7.28 22.78
C ASP A 272 -15.59 -6.86 23.14
N ASN A 273 -15.38 -5.63 23.62
CA ASN A 273 -14.06 -5.09 23.95
C ASN A 273 -13.04 -5.19 22.78
N THR A 274 -13.49 -4.86 21.57
CA THR A 274 -12.66 -4.86 20.35
C THR A 274 -12.97 -3.63 19.50
N GLN A 275 -11.95 -2.85 19.17
CA GLN A 275 -12.03 -1.79 18.18
C GLN A 275 -11.74 -2.38 16.79
N ILE A 276 -12.61 -2.08 15.81
CA ILE A 276 -12.39 -2.40 14.40
C ILE A 276 -12.43 -1.07 13.64
N THR A 277 -11.42 -0.79 12.81
CA THR A 277 -11.33 0.50 12.13
C THR A 277 -10.83 0.34 10.71
N PHE A 278 -11.57 0.93 9.77
CA PHE A 278 -11.14 1.07 8.39
C PHE A 278 -9.93 2.01 8.33
N ASN A 279 -8.80 1.54 7.80
CA ASN A 279 -7.57 2.34 7.80
C ASN A 279 -7.45 3.18 6.53
N LEU A 280 -7.45 4.50 6.71
CA LEU A 280 -7.26 5.49 5.66
C LEU A 280 -6.40 6.63 6.21
N PRO A 281 -5.41 7.15 5.47
CA PRO A 281 -4.70 8.36 5.90
C PRO A 281 -5.70 9.50 6.15
N SER A 282 -5.39 10.35 7.14
CA SER A 282 -6.26 11.46 7.55
C SER A 282 -6.72 12.32 6.36
N MET A 283 -7.94 12.84 6.44
CA MET A 283 -8.42 13.87 5.51
C MET A 283 -7.91 15.26 5.88
N ASP A 284 -7.44 15.46 7.10
CA ASP A 284 -6.70 16.67 7.49
C ASP A 284 -5.32 16.67 6.81
N GLU A 285 -5.06 17.70 6.01
CA GLU A 285 -3.86 17.80 5.19
C GLU A 285 -2.58 17.77 6.03
N THR A 286 -2.54 18.50 7.14
CA THR A 286 -1.33 18.58 7.98
C THR A 286 -1.02 17.24 8.64
N ALA A 287 -2.04 16.59 9.23
CA ALA A 287 -1.88 15.26 9.82
C ALA A 287 -1.50 14.22 8.75
N ARG A 288 -2.11 14.29 7.57
CA ARG A 288 -1.82 13.39 6.44
C ARG A 288 -0.38 13.56 5.96
N SER A 289 0.07 14.78 5.71
CA SER A 289 1.42 15.04 5.21
C SER A 289 2.48 14.64 6.24
N ARG A 290 2.25 14.84 7.54
CA ARG A 290 3.14 14.30 8.60
C ARG A 290 3.21 12.77 8.57
N HIS A 291 2.06 12.09 8.53
CA HIS A 291 2.02 10.62 8.47
C HIS A 291 2.71 10.09 7.21
N ILE A 292 2.44 10.66 6.04
CA ILE A 292 3.11 10.29 4.78
C ILE A 292 4.63 10.51 4.90
N ASN A 293 5.06 11.63 5.49
CA ASN A 293 6.48 11.89 5.70
C ASN A 293 7.15 10.82 6.58
N GLU A 294 6.54 10.46 7.71
CA GLU A 294 7.04 9.40 8.61
C GLU A 294 7.11 8.04 7.92
N VAL A 295 6.12 7.72 7.09
CA VAL A 295 6.09 6.48 6.30
C VAL A 295 7.20 6.45 5.24
N PHE A 296 7.29 7.49 4.41
CA PHE A 296 8.17 7.52 3.25
C PHE A 296 9.60 7.85 3.65
N HIS A 297 9.82 9.02 4.24
CA HIS A 297 11.16 9.49 4.63
C HIS A 297 11.69 8.81 5.89
N GLY A 298 10.82 8.24 6.72
CA GLY A 298 11.19 7.41 7.87
C GLY A 298 11.33 5.94 7.49
N TRP A 299 10.27 5.16 7.67
CA TRP A 299 10.33 3.69 7.61
C TRP A 299 10.79 3.16 6.26
N LEU A 300 10.20 3.63 5.16
CA LEU A 300 10.50 3.09 3.83
C LEU A 300 11.92 3.44 3.38
N LYS A 301 12.30 4.72 3.42
CA LYS A 301 13.64 5.18 3.03
C LYS A 301 14.74 4.51 3.86
N THR A 302 14.54 4.41 5.17
CA THR A 302 15.52 3.78 6.07
C THR A 302 15.62 2.28 5.83
N GLY A 303 14.47 1.60 5.71
CA GLY A 303 14.41 0.16 5.46
C GLY A 303 14.98 -0.25 4.10
N LEU A 304 14.76 0.56 3.05
CA LEU A 304 15.38 0.35 1.74
C LEU A 304 16.90 0.55 1.78
N LYS A 305 17.37 1.55 2.54
CA LYS A 305 18.80 1.83 2.70
C LYS A 305 19.52 0.71 3.47
N SER A 306 18.89 0.15 4.51
CA SER A 306 19.46 -0.95 5.30
C SER A 306 19.30 -2.32 4.64
N GLY A 307 18.41 -2.45 3.65
CA GLY A 307 18.03 -3.73 3.05
C GLY A 307 17.05 -4.54 3.90
N GLU A 308 16.53 -3.96 4.99
CA GLU A 308 15.52 -4.59 5.86
C GLU A 308 14.14 -4.64 5.20
N VAL A 309 13.84 -3.66 4.33
CA VAL A 309 12.62 -3.62 3.53
C VAL A 309 12.95 -3.99 2.09
N ILE A 310 12.26 -5.00 1.57
CA ILE A 310 12.45 -5.50 0.21
C ILE A 310 11.18 -5.38 -0.63
N PRO A 311 11.31 -5.28 -1.97
CA PRO A 311 10.16 -5.30 -2.87
C PRO A 311 9.36 -6.59 -2.68
N SER A 312 8.05 -6.47 -2.50
CA SER A 312 7.14 -7.60 -2.32
C SER A 312 5.69 -7.20 -2.64
N PRO A 313 4.82 -8.16 -3.02
CA PRO A 313 5.11 -9.54 -3.39
C PRO A 313 5.86 -9.61 -4.74
N THR A 314 5.87 -10.76 -5.40
CA THR A 314 6.44 -10.91 -6.74
C THR A 314 5.86 -9.87 -7.71
N ILE A 315 6.65 -9.47 -8.70
CA ILE A 315 6.21 -8.49 -9.71
C ILE A 315 5.73 -9.25 -10.94
N GLN A 316 4.57 -8.88 -11.46
CA GLN A 316 4.06 -9.31 -12.75
C GLN A 316 4.08 -8.12 -13.70
N ILE A 317 4.94 -8.19 -14.72
CA ILE A 317 5.03 -7.13 -15.73
C ILE A 317 3.94 -7.35 -16.77
N GLU A 318 3.13 -6.32 -16.99
CA GLU A 318 2.22 -6.24 -18.14
C GLU A 318 2.75 -5.20 -19.14
N GLY A 319 2.78 -5.57 -20.41
CA GLY A 319 3.28 -4.71 -21.50
C GLY A 319 2.25 -3.70 -22.00
N GLY A 320 2.63 -2.95 -23.05
CA GLY A 320 1.72 -2.01 -23.73
C GLY A 320 1.79 -0.56 -23.24
N GLY A 321 2.62 -0.27 -22.23
CA GLY A 321 2.77 1.10 -21.70
C GLY A 321 1.46 1.65 -21.17
N LEU A 322 1.31 2.98 -21.23
CA LEU A 322 0.06 3.65 -20.85
C LEU A 322 -1.16 3.14 -21.64
N GLY A 323 -0.98 2.71 -22.90
CA GLY A 323 -2.05 2.12 -23.70
C GLY A 323 -2.47 0.71 -23.25
N GLY A 324 -1.63 0.02 -22.49
CA GLY A 324 -1.92 -1.32 -21.94
C GLY A 324 -2.64 -1.32 -20.60
N LEU A 325 -2.86 -0.13 -19.99
CA LEU A 325 -3.40 -0.02 -18.64
C LEU A 325 -4.80 -0.62 -18.49
N ASP A 326 -5.68 -0.50 -19.47
CA ASP A 326 -7.03 -1.11 -19.38
C ASP A 326 -6.97 -2.63 -19.28
N ALA A 327 -6.19 -3.28 -20.13
CA ALA A 327 -6.02 -4.73 -20.10
C ALA A 327 -5.37 -5.18 -18.77
N ALA A 328 -4.41 -4.42 -18.27
CA ALA A 328 -3.77 -4.70 -16.99
C ALA A 328 -4.73 -4.52 -15.80
N LEU A 329 -5.62 -3.52 -15.84
CA LEU A 329 -6.67 -3.31 -14.84
C LEU A 329 -7.74 -4.41 -14.90
N ASP A 330 -8.13 -4.86 -16.09
CA ASP A 330 -9.06 -5.98 -16.25
C ASP A 330 -8.48 -7.29 -15.69
N LYS A 331 -7.18 -7.51 -15.92
CA LYS A 331 -6.46 -8.64 -15.35
C LYS A 331 -6.39 -8.56 -13.83
N LEU A 332 -6.15 -7.38 -13.27
CA LEU A 332 -6.18 -7.17 -11.82
C LEU A 332 -7.56 -7.47 -11.24
N LYS A 333 -8.63 -6.97 -11.89
CA LYS A 333 -10.02 -7.19 -11.50
C LYS A 333 -10.41 -8.67 -11.54
N ALA A 334 -9.90 -9.44 -12.50
CA ALA A 334 -10.10 -10.89 -12.58
C ALA A 334 -9.41 -11.66 -11.44
N GLY A 335 -8.48 -11.02 -10.73
CA GLY A 335 -7.79 -11.55 -9.56
C GLY A 335 -6.34 -11.94 -9.83
N VAL A 336 -5.49 -11.66 -8.85
CA VAL A 336 -4.06 -12.01 -8.86
C VAL A 336 -3.68 -12.71 -7.56
N SER A 337 -2.60 -13.49 -7.57
CA SER A 337 -2.19 -14.28 -6.40
C SER A 337 -0.71 -14.11 -6.11
N GLY A 338 -0.40 -13.44 -5.00
CA GLY A 338 0.99 -13.25 -4.55
C GLY A 338 1.84 -12.46 -5.54
N THR A 339 1.22 -11.52 -6.25
CA THR A 339 1.91 -10.68 -7.22
C THR A 339 1.30 -9.28 -7.27
N LYS A 340 2.14 -8.31 -7.65
CA LYS A 340 1.75 -6.93 -7.96
C LYS A 340 1.91 -6.72 -9.46
N ILE A 341 0.84 -6.33 -10.14
CA ILE A 341 0.92 -5.95 -11.56
C ILE A 341 1.64 -4.61 -11.67
N VAL A 342 2.63 -4.55 -12.55
CA VAL A 342 3.41 -3.35 -12.87
C VAL A 342 3.43 -3.15 -14.38
N VAL A 343 3.22 -1.92 -14.82
CA VAL A 343 3.27 -1.52 -16.23
C VAL A 343 4.45 -0.56 -16.41
N PRO A 344 5.48 -0.91 -17.21
CA PRO A 344 6.53 0.03 -17.60
C PRO A 344 5.96 1.16 -18.46
N VAL A 345 6.47 2.39 -18.27
CA VAL A 345 6.00 3.61 -18.95
C VAL A 345 7.13 4.26 -19.74
#